data_AF-A6Q4J4-F1
#
_entry.id   AF-A6Q4J4-F1
#
_cell.length_a   1.000
_cell.length_b   1.000
_cell.length_c   1.000
_cell.angle_alpha   90.00
_cell.angle_beta   90.00
_cell.angle_gamma   90.00
#
_symmetry.space_group_name_H-M   'P 1'
#
loop_
_entity.id
_entity.type
_entity.pdbx_description
1 polymer ?
#
loop_
_entity_poly.entity_id
_entity_poly.type
_entity_poly.pdbx_seq_one_letter_code
_entity_poly.pdbx_strand_id
1 'polypeptide(L)'
;MGKVLIIGAGGVGRVVAHKCALNPNTFEHITLASRTLAKCEEIQQEIKDKWNQDIDVAKVDADNVNELIDLIHLVKPDLVINVALPYQDLSIMEACMETKVDYLDTANYEHPDTAKFEYGPQWALHEPFKERGIMGLLGSGFDPGVTNVFCAYAQKHYFDEIHYIDILDCNAGDHGYPFATNFNPEINIREVNSKGRYWENGKWIETEPMEYKMVWDYPEIGPKDSYLLYHEEEESLVKHIKGLKRIRFWMTFSQSYLTHLKVLDNIGLTRIDPIEVDGCKVVPLHVVKALLPDPASLGPRTKGKTNIGVVCEGIKDGKRRKVYIYNICDHQEAYKEVYSQCVSYTTGVPAMIGAKMMLEKKWYRPGVWNMEQFDPDPFMEELNRQGLPWHVMEMDPDETREIE
;
A
#
# COMPACT_ATOMS: atom_id res chain seq x y z
N MET A 1 -14.49 11.01 18.35
CA MET A 1 -13.24 10.54 18.96
C MET A 1 -13.33 9.03 19.00
N GLY A 2 -12.32 8.33 18.49
CA GLY A 2 -12.34 6.89 18.29
C GLY A 2 -11.13 6.20 18.91
N LYS A 3 -11.32 4.93 19.26
CA LYS A 3 -10.30 4.02 19.76
C LYS A 3 -9.84 3.11 18.63
N VAL A 4 -8.55 3.02 18.38
CA VAL A 4 -8.00 2.19 17.31
C VAL A 4 -7.06 1.12 17.85
N LEU A 5 -7.18 -0.08 17.29
CA LEU A 5 -6.22 -1.16 17.44
C LEU A 5 -5.44 -1.31 16.14
N ILE A 6 -4.17 -0.94 16.15
CA ILE A 6 -3.26 -1.09 15.01
C ILE A 6 -2.56 -2.44 15.14
N ILE A 7 -2.68 -3.31 14.14
CA ILE A 7 -2.02 -4.62 14.10
C ILE A 7 -0.90 -4.56 13.07
N GLY A 8 0.35 -4.67 13.54
CA GLY A 8 1.56 -4.59 12.73
C GLY A 8 2.47 -3.43 13.16
N ALA A 9 3.71 -3.76 13.55
CA ALA A 9 4.74 -2.79 13.96
C ALA A 9 5.93 -2.77 12.99
N GLY A 10 5.64 -2.87 11.68
CA GLY A 10 6.60 -2.67 10.60
C GLY A 10 6.79 -1.19 10.26
N GLY A 11 7.45 -0.90 9.13
CA GLY A 11 7.64 0.48 8.66
C GLY A 11 6.32 1.22 8.46
N VAL A 12 5.33 0.58 7.82
CA VAL A 12 3.99 1.17 7.63
C VAL A 12 3.29 1.40 8.98
N GLY A 13 3.28 0.39 9.86
CA GLY A 13 2.67 0.51 11.19
C GLY A 13 3.27 1.61 12.06
N ARG A 14 4.60 1.85 11.95
CA ARG A 14 5.26 3.00 12.60
C ARG A 14 4.68 4.32 12.11
N VAL A 15 4.55 4.50 10.79
CA VAL A 15 3.95 5.72 10.21
C VAL A 15 2.51 5.90 10.66
N VAL A 16 1.69 4.84 10.62
CA VAL A 16 0.28 4.89 11.05
C VAL A 16 0.19 5.32 12.51
N ALA A 17 0.96 4.70 13.42
CA ALA A 17 0.96 5.05 14.83
C ALA A 17 1.36 6.52 15.07
N HIS A 18 2.42 7.00 14.41
CA HIS A 18 2.83 8.41 14.48
C HIS A 18 1.73 9.36 13.97
N LYS A 19 1.10 9.04 12.83
CA LYS A 19 0.09 9.89 12.21
C LYS A 19 -1.23 9.89 12.97
N CYS A 20 -1.61 8.77 13.58
CA CYS A 20 -2.73 8.71 14.52
C CYS A 20 -2.45 9.59 15.76
N ALA A 21 -1.24 9.50 16.35
CA ALA A 21 -0.86 10.32 17.50
C ALA A 21 -0.84 11.83 17.20
N LEU A 22 -0.53 12.22 15.96
CA LEU A 22 -0.59 13.60 15.47
C LEU A 22 -2.03 14.13 15.26
N ASN A 23 -3.04 13.25 15.29
CA ASN A 23 -4.46 13.59 15.08
C ASN A 23 -5.33 13.22 16.31
N PRO A 24 -5.04 13.72 17.52
CA PRO A 24 -5.69 13.28 18.76
C PRO A 24 -7.18 13.63 18.84
N ASN A 25 -7.66 14.59 18.04
CA ASN A 25 -9.09 14.92 17.94
C ASN A 25 -9.91 13.81 17.27
N THR A 26 -9.26 12.97 16.47
CA THR A 26 -9.87 11.80 15.84
C THR A 26 -9.54 10.54 16.62
N PHE A 27 -8.26 10.33 16.97
CA PHE A 27 -7.73 9.14 17.61
C PHE A 27 -7.45 9.40 19.10
N GLU A 28 -8.40 9.06 19.95
CA GLU A 28 -8.32 9.32 21.40
C GLU A 28 -7.47 8.28 22.13
N HIS A 29 -7.64 7.01 21.74
CA HIS A 29 -6.88 5.90 22.29
C HIS A 29 -6.31 5.07 21.16
N ILE A 30 -5.02 4.80 21.23
CA ILE A 30 -4.28 4.05 20.23
C ILE A 30 -3.63 2.86 20.95
N THR A 31 -3.90 1.65 20.48
CA THR A 31 -3.17 0.45 20.89
C THR A 31 -2.40 -0.10 19.69
N LEU A 32 -1.09 -0.24 19.81
CA LEU A 32 -0.23 -0.86 18.79
C LEU A 32 0.13 -2.29 19.19
N ALA A 33 -0.33 -3.26 18.40
CA ALA A 33 -0.12 -4.67 18.63
C ALA A 33 0.71 -5.32 17.52
N SER A 34 1.62 -6.23 17.88
CA SER A 34 2.43 -6.98 16.91
C SER A 34 2.94 -8.29 17.52
N ARG A 35 3.43 -9.19 16.67
CA ARG A 35 4.09 -10.43 17.09
C ARG A 35 5.32 -10.16 17.97
N THR A 36 6.04 -9.07 17.70
CA THR A 36 7.28 -8.69 18.42
C THR A 36 7.04 -7.44 19.25
N LEU A 37 6.73 -7.62 20.53
CA LEU A 37 6.39 -6.54 21.47
C LEU A 37 7.45 -5.41 21.52
N ALA A 38 8.73 -5.75 21.50
CA ALA A 38 9.82 -4.77 21.54
C ALA A 38 9.76 -3.73 20.41
N LYS A 39 9.23 -4.09 19.23
CA LYS A 39 9.02 -3.14 18.13
C LYS A 39 7.90 -2.15 18.44
N CYS A 40 6.84 -2.59 19.13
CA CYS A 40 5.77 -1.71 19.57
C CYS A 40 6.28 -0.73 20.64
N GLU A 41 7.05 -1.22 21.61
CA GLU A 41 7.64 -0.41 22.69
C GLU A 41 8.61 0.66 22.14
N GLU A 42 9.41 0.32 21.13
CA GLU A 42 10.25 1.31 20.42
C GLU A 42 9.41 2.44 19.83
N ILE A 43 8.35 2.11 19.07
CA ILE A 43 7.47 3.10 18.44
C ILE A 43 6.70 3.92 19.49
N GLN A 44 6.26 3.29 20.59
CA GLN A 44 5.63 3.97 21.72
C GLN A 44 6.58 5.02 22.31
N GLN A 45 7.85 4.68 22.54
CA GLN A 45 8.84 5.62 23.05
C GLN A 45 9.12 6.75 22.05
N GLU A 46 9.24 6.45 20.74
CA GLU A 46 9.41 7.45 19.68
C GLU A 46 8.25 8.47 19.67
N ILE A 47 7.00 8.01 19.78
CA ILE A 47 5.81 8.86 19.83
C ILE A 47 5.79 9.71 21.10
N LYS A 48 6.14 9.11 22.25
CA LYS A 48 6.22 9.82 23.52
C LYS A 48 7.26 10.94 23.47
N ASP A 49 8.45 10.64 22.99
CA ASP A 49 9.56 11.59 22.96
C ASP A 49 9.31 12.73 21.96
N LYS A 50 8.70 12.42 20.81
CA LYS A 50 8.53 13.40 19.73
C LYS A 50 7.26 14.24 19.85
N TRP A 51 6.16 13.62 20.26
CA TRP A 51 4.83 14.24 20.23
C TRP A 51 4.22 14.43 21.61
N ASN A 52 4.86 13.91 22.67
CA ASN A 52 4.33 13.89 24.03
C ASN A 52 2.91 13.28 24.09
N GLN A 53 2.68 12.24 23.29
CA GLN A 53 1.46 11.43 23.29
C GLN A 53 1.76 10.06 23.89
N ASP A 54 0.78 9.49 24.58
CA ASP A 54 0.86 8.13 25.12
C ASP A 54 0.02 7.19 24.24
N ILE A 55 0.58 6.04 23.90
CA ILE A 55 -0.13 4.94 23.24
C ILE A 55 0.05 3.65 24.04
N ASP A 56 -0.90 2.74 23.94
CA ASP A 56 -0.76 1.40 24.52
C ASP A 56 -0.06 0.45 23.55
N VAL A 57 0.57 -0.59 24.09
CA VAL A 57 1.22 -1.64 23.28
C VAL A 57 0.78 -3.02 23.74
N ALA A 58 0.67 -3.94 22.78
CA ALA A 58 0.31 -5.33 23.06
C ALA A 58 1.08 -6.31 22.17
N LYS A 59 1.15 -7.57 22.62
CA LYS A 59 1.61 -8.68 21.80
C LYS A 59 0.41 -9.46 21.29
N VAL A 60 0.41 -9.83 20.02
CA VAL A 60 -0.59 -10.73 19.43
C VAL A 60 0.01 -11.54 18.30
N ASP A 61 -0.38 -12.81 18.19
CA ASP A 61 -0.19 -13.57 16.97
C ASP A 61 -1.41 -13.38 16.06
N ALA A 62 -1.25 -12.62 14.97
CA ALA A 62 -2.34 -12.32 14.05
C ALA A 62 -2.76 -13.51 13.17
N ASP A 63 -2.00 -14.62 13.18
CA ASP A 63 -2.45 -15.89 12.59
C ASP A 63 -3.44 -16.64 13.54
N ASN A 64 -3.58 -16.20 14.79
CA ASN A 64 -4.46 -16.81 15.79
C ASN A 64 -5.71 -15.94 16.05
N VAL A 65 -6.83 -16.32 15.43
CA VAL A 65 -8.14 -15.64 15.54
C VAL A 65 -8.60 -15.48 17.00
N ASN A 66 -8.37 -16.48 17.87
CA ASN A 66 -8.82 -16.38 19.25
C ASN A 66 -8.02 -15.34 20.05
N GLU A 67 -6.69 -15.26 19.83
CA GLU A 67 -5.86 -14.22 20.45
C GLU A 67 -6.28 -12.81 19.98
N LEU A 68 -6.63 -12.68 18.70
CA LEU A 68 -7.17 -11.43 18.15
C LEU A 68 -8.50 -11.04 18.81
N ILE A 69 -9.44 -11.98 18.94
CA ILE A 69 -10.73 -11.76 19.60
C ILE A 69 -10.54 -11.33 21.06
N ASP A 70 -9.67 -12.02 21.80
CA ASP A 70 -9.36 -11.69 23.20
C ASP A 70 -8.77 -10.28 23.34
N LEU A 71 -7.85 -9.92 22.44
CA LEU A 71 -7.26 -8.57 22.42
C LEU A 71 -8.30 -7.50 22.08
N ILE A 72 -9.16 -7.74 21.09
CA ILE A 72 -10.22 -6.79 20.71
C ILE A 72 -11.21 -6.61 21.88
N HIS A 73 -11.58 -7.67 22.59
CA HIS A 73 -12.44 -7.57 23.78
C HIS A 73 -11.78 -6.81 24.94
N LEU A 74 -10.46 -6.93 25.09
CA LEU A 74 -9.69 -6.20 26.09
C LEU A 74 -9.62 -4.70 25.77
N VAL A 75 -9.23 -4.36 24.53
CA VAL A 75 -9.00 -2.97 24.07
C VAL A 75 -10.31 -2.23 23.81
N LYS A 76 -11.33 -2.95 23.32
CA LYS A 76 -12.62 -2.41 22.84
C LYS A 76 -12.44 -1.27 21.82
N PRO A 77 -11.70 -1.51 20.72
CA PRO A 77 -11.52 -0.52 19.66
C PRO A 77 -12.81 -0.31 18.86
N ASP A 78 -12.95 0.87 18.27
CA ASP A 78 -13.99 1.16 17.27
C ASP A 78 -13.57 0.68 15.86
N LEU A 79 -12.26 0.59 15.61
CA LEU A 79 -11.67 0.20 14.33
C LEU A 79 -10.36 -0.59 14.56
N VAL A 80 -10.21 -1.69 13.83
CA VAL A 80 -8.92 -2.40 13.66
C VAL A 80 -8.25 -1.94 12.37
N ILE A 81 -7.01 -1.47 12.48
CA ILE A 81 -6.16 -1.09 11.34
C ILE A 81 -5.12 -2.20 11.13
N ASN A 82 -5.32 -3.01 10.10
CA ASN A 82 -4.40 -4.05 9.68
C ASN A 82 -3.29 -3.48 8.79
N VAL A 83 -2.09 -3.42 9.35
CA VAL A 83 -0.83 -3.08 8.67
C VAL A 83 0.23 -4.15 8.98
N ALA A 84 -0.25 -5.39 9.12
CA ALA A 84 0.55 -6.60 9.26
C ALA A 84 0.93 -7.13 7.86
N LEU A 85 1.04 -8.45 7.69
CA LEU A 85 1.24 -9.04 6.36
C LEU A 85 -0.13 -9.41 5.76
N PRO A 86 -0.27 -9.41 4.42
CA PRO A 86 -1.51 -9.74 3.73
C PRO A 86 -2.03 -11.16 4.03
N TYR A 87 -1.16 -12.05 4.49
CA TYR A 87 -1.52 -13.40 4.94
C TYR A 87 -2.53 -13.40 6.11
N GLN A 88 -2.56 -12.32 6.91
CA GLN A 88 -3.42 -12.20 8.08
C GLN A 88 -4.75 -11.49 7.83
N ASP A 89 -5.03 -11.05 6.60
CA ASP A 89 -6.24 -10.27 6.32
C ASP A 89 -7.50 -11.04 6.73
N LEU A 90 -7.61 -12.31 6.33
CA LEU A 90 -8.80 -13.12 6.62
C LEU A 90 -8.94 -13.45 8.10
N SER A 91 -7.85 -13.73 8.82
CA SER A 91 -7.91 -14.01 10.26
C SER A 91 -8.30 -12.76 11.06
N ILE A 92 -7.80 -11.59 10.67
CA ILE A 92 -8.17 -10.31 11.31
C ILE A 92 -9.60 -9.92 10.96
N MET A 93 -10.03 -10.08 9.70
CA MET A 93 -11.42 -9.84 9.30
C MET A 93 -12.39 -10.79 10.03
N GLU A 94 -12.02 -12.05 10.25
CA GLU A 94 -12.80 -12.99 11.06
C GLU A 94 -12.94 -12.51 12.50
N ALA A 95 -11.85 -12.11 13.15
CA ALA A 95 -11.89 -11.55 14.50
C ALA A 95 -12.76 -10.28 14.57
N CYS A 96 -12.69 -9.40 13.58
CA CYS A 96 -13.53 -8.19 13.47
C CYS A 96 -15.02 -8.54 13.34
N MET A 97 -15.36 -9.58 12.55
CA MET A 97 -16.74 -10.06 12.43
C MET A 97 -17.28 -10.63 13.74
N GLU A 98 -16.49 -11.42 14.47
CA GLU A 98 -16.91 -12.03 15.73
C GLU A 98 -17.10 -10.99 16.84
N THR A 99 -16.28 -9.94 16.83
CA THR A 99 -16.31 -8.86 17.83
C THR A 99 -17.14 -7.64 17.42
N LYS A 100 -17.63 -7.61 16.17
CA LYS A 100 -18.39 -6.50 15.56
C LYS A 100 -17.64 -5.17 15.60
N VAL A 101 -16.38 -5.19 15.18
CA VAL A 101 -15.53 -4.01 15.03
C VAL A 101 -15.27 -3.73 13.55
N ASP A 102 -15.19 -2.46 13.18
CA ASP A 102 -14.85 -2.07 11.80
C ASP A 102 -13.39 -2.47 11.46
N TYR A 103 -13.10 -2.66 10.18
CA TYR A 103 -11.82 -3.15 9.67
C TYR A 103 -11.27 -2.24 8.56
N LEU A 104 -9.95 -2.07 8.53
CA LEU A 104 -9.22 -1.40 7.45
C LEU A 104 -7.89 -2.11 7.20
N ASP A 105 -7.50 -2.31 5.94
CA ASP A 105 -6.15 -2.74 5.55
C ASP A 105 -5.53 -1.87 4.45
N THR A 106 -4.30 -2.21 4.06
CA THR A 106 -3.53 -1.50 3.02
C THR A 106 -3.11 -2.37 1.85
N ALA A 107 -3.35 -3.68 1.91
CA ALA A 107 -3.02 -4.66 0.88
C ALA A 107 -4.08 -5.75 0.91
N ASN A 108 -4.33 -6.40 -0.23
CA ASN A 108 -5.29 -7.50 -0.31
C ASN A 108 -4.71 -8.85 0.12
N TYR A 109 -5.62 -9.81 0.33
CA TYR A 109 -5.25 -11.11 0.84
C TYR A 109 -4.34 -11.86 -0.13
N GLU A 110 -3.26 -12.37 0.43
CA GLU A 110 -2.30 -13.22 -0.26
C GLU A 110 -2.34 -14.65 0.31
N HIS A 111 -2.38 -15.64 -0.57
CA HIS A 111 -2.40 -17.04 -0.16
C HIS A 111 -1.02 -17.46 0.39
N PRO A 112 -0.91 -17.98 1.63
CA PRO A 112 0.39 -18.34 2.20
C PRO A 112 1.19 -19.40 1.40
N ASP A 113 0.47 -20.28 0.70
CA ASP A 113 1.06 -21.41 -0.03
C ASP A 113 1.30 -21.15 -1.52
N THR A 114 0.81 -20.02 -2.06
CA THR A 114 0.92 -19.71 -3.49
C THR A 114 1.20 -18.23 -3.70
N ALA A 115 2.02 -17.90 -4.69
CA ALA A 115 2.33 -16.51 -5.04
C ALA A 115 1.17 -15.79 -5.76
N LYS A 116 0.01 -15.71 -5.09
CA LYS A 116 -1.24 -15.18 -5.62
C LYS A 116 -1.91 -14.32 -4.57
N PHE A 117 -2.25 -13.10 -4.97
CA PHE A 117 -3.01 -12.13 -4.19
C PHE A 117 -4.20 -11.64 -5.02
N GLU A 118 -5.38 -11.54 -4.41
CA GLU A 118 -6.63 -11.16 -5.08
C GLU A 118 -7.67 -10.67 -4.07
N TYR A 119 -8.57 -9.76 -4.48
CA TYR A 119 -9.63 -9.27 -3.59
C TYR A 119 -10.77 -10.28 -3.36
N GLY A 120 -10.86 -11.35 -4.16
CA GLY A 120 -11.96 -12.32 -4.16
C GLY A 120 -12.36 -12.82 -2.75
N PRO A 121 -11.43 -13.35 -1.95
CA PRO A 121 -11.69 -13.79 -0.59
C PRO A 121 -12.24 -12.69 0.34
N GLN A 122 -11.71 -11.48 0.26
CA GLN A 122 -12.17 -10.36 1.10
C GLN A 122 -13.53 -9.81 0.63
N TRP A 123 -13.76 -9.69 -0.68
CA TRP A 123 -15.07 -9.31 -1.24
C TRP A 123 -16.17 -10.30 -0.89
N ALA A 124 -15.86 -11.59 -0.75
CA ALA A 124 -16.83 -12.59 -0.31
C ALA A 124 -17.38 -12.32 1.11
N LEU A 125 -16.67 -11.51 1.91
CA LEU A 125 -17.10 -11.09 3.25
C LEU A 125 -18.04 -9.87 3.24
N HIS A 126 -18.42 -9.34 2.06
CA HIS A 126 -19.30 -8.18 1.95
C HIS A 126 -20.65 -8.35 2.68
N GLU A 127 -21.42 -9.40 2.36
CA GLU A 127 -22.71 -9.63 3.04
C GLU A 127 -22.53 -10.00 4.52
N PRO A 128 -21.58 -10.88 4.92
CA PRO A 128 -21.30 -11.14 6.34
C PRO A 128 -20.99 -9.89 7.18
N PHE A 129 -20.20 -8.95 6.65
CA PHE A 129 -19.91 -7.66 7.31
C PHE A 129 -21.16 -6.79 7.42
N LYS A 130 -21.92 -6.68 6.32
CA LYS A 130 -23.14 -5.88 6.24
C LYS A 130 -24.23 -6.37 7.18
N GLU A 131 -24.44 -7.68 7.29
CA GLU A 131 -25.40 -8.30 8.22
C GLU A 131 -25.05 -8.01 9.69
N ARG A 132 -23.76 -7.89 10.00
CA ARG A 132 -23.25 -7.53 11.34
C ARG A 132 -23.26 -6.03 11.61
N GLY A 133 -23.52 -5.21 10.59
CA GLY A 133 -23.54 -3.76 10.70
C GLY A 133 -22.16 -3.12 10.79
N ILE A 134 -21.10 -3.81 10.36
CA ILE A 134 -19.72 -3.34 10.37
C ILE A 134 -19.21 -3.06 8.96
N MET A 135 -18.16 -2.24 8.86
CA MET A 135 -17.52 -1.85 7.60
C MET A 135 -16.10 -2.41 7.49
N GLY A 136 -15.74 -2.91 6.30
CA GLY A 136 -14.36 -3.21 5.91
C GLY A 136 -13.92 -2.26 4.78
N LEU A 137 -12.82 -1.53 4.98
CA LEU A 137 -12.18 -0.71 3.94
C LEU A 137 -10.91 -1.41 3.44
N LEU A 138 -10.85 -1.70 2.15
CA LEU A 138 -9.76 -2.46 1.55
C LEU A 138 -8.78 -1.56 0.80
N GLY A 139 -7.49 -1.87 0.92
CA GLY A 139 -6.43 -1.25 0.12
C GLY A 139 -6.28 0.25 0.40
N SER A 140 -6.30 0.66 1.67
CA SER A 140 -6.16 2.06 2.09
C SER A 140 -4.68 2.49 2.22
N GLY A 141 -3.84 2.13 1.24
CA GLY A 141 -2.45 2.56 1.11
C GLY A 141 -2.28 3.72 0.11
N PHE A 142 -1.15 3.73 -0.61
CA PHE A 142 -0.99 4.65 -1.75
C PHE A 142 -1.47 3.98 -3.05
N ASP A 143 -0.90 2.84 -3.39
CA ASP A 143 -1.17 1.99 -4.52
C ASP A 143 -1.21 0.55 -4.00
N PRO A 144 -2.40 0.01 -3.66
CA PRO A 144 -3.73 0.58 -3.82
C PRO A 144 -4.01 1.68 -2.79
N GLY A 145 -4.92 2.58 -3.13
CA GLY A 145 -5.51 3.53 -2.18
C GLY A 145 -5.61 4.94 -2.73
N VAL A 146 -4.55 5.74 -2.57
CA VAL A 146 -4.48 7.07 -3.19
C VAL A 146 -4.61 6.99 -4.71
N THR A 147 -4.08 5.97 -5.39
CA THR A 147 -4.29 5.76 -6.84
C THR A 147 -5.77 5.55 -7.16
N ASN A 148 -6.48 4.76 -6.35
CA ASN A 148 -7.93 4.59 -6.46
C ASN A 148 -8.69 5.91 -6.24
N VAL A 149 -8.29 6.68 -5.23
CA VAL A 149 -8.88 8.00 -4.92
C VAL A 149 -8.60 8.99 -6.04
N PHE A 150 -7.40 9.00 -6.63
CA PHE A 150 -7.09 9.83 -7.79
C PHE A 150 -7.95 9.46 -9.00
N CYS A 151 -8.16 8.18 -9.28
CA CYS A 151 -9.06 7.71 -10.33
C CYS A 151 -10.52 8.15 -10.08
N ALA A 152 -11.02 8.01 -8.84
CA ALA A 152 -12.35 8.48 -8.47
C ALA A 152 -12.48 10.00 -8.59
N TYR A 153 -11.47 10.75 -8.16
CA TYR A 153 -11.42 12.21 -8.25
C TYR A 153 -11.37 12.69 -9.71
N ALA A 154 -10.57 12.03 -10.55
CA ALA A 154 -10.53 12.26 -11.99
C ALA A 154 -11.92 12.02 -12.60
N GLN A 155 -12.56 10.88 -12.28
CA GLN A 155 -13.90 10.55 -12.79
C GLN A 155 -14.96 11.56 -12.33
N LYS A 156 -14.85 12.07 -11.11
CA LYS A 156 -15.83 13.03 -10.56
C LYS A 156 -15.71 14.42 -11.18
N HIS A 157 -14.50 14.91 -11.40
CA HIS A 157 -14.26 16.33 -11.70
C HIS A 157 -13.71 16.61 -13.09
N TYR A 158 -13.03 15.65 -13.72
CA TYR A 158 -12.27 15.87 -14.96
C TYR A 158 -12.89 15.20 -16.18
N PHE A 159 -13.64 14.12 -16.00
CA PHE A 159 -14.14 13.27 -17.07
C PHE A 159 -15.64 13.01 -16.96
N ASP A 160 -16.29 12.75 -18.09
CA ASP A 160 -17.60 12.10 -18.15
C ASP A 160 -17.43 10.57 -18.28
N GLU A 161 -16.37 10.13 -18.98
CA GLU A 161 -15.91 8.74 -19.06
C GLU A 161 -14.37 8.70 -19.05
N ILE A 162 -13.79 7.74 -18.31
CA ILE A 162 -12.35 7.44 -18.36
C ILE A 162 -12.16 6.21 -19.23
N HIS A 163 -11.31 6.29 -20.26
CA HIS A 163 -11.05 5.18 -21.18
C HIS A 163 -9.71 4.50 -20.90
N TYR A 164 -8.68 5.24 -20.48
CA TYR A 164 -7.35 4.70 -20.23
C TYR A 164 -6.83 5.19 -18.88
N ILE A 165 -6.22 4.27 -18.13
CA ILE A 165 -5.49 4.56 -16.90
C ILE A 165 -4.09 3.96 -17.02
N ASP A 166 -3.07 4.76 -16.74
CA ASP A 166 -1.72 4.29 -16.45
C ASP A 166 -1.35 4.73 -15.04
N ILE A 167 -1.10 3.76 -14.15
CA ILE A 167 -0.58 4.01 -12.80
C ILE A 167 0.94 3.97 -12.90
N LEU A 168 1.60 4.97 -12.31
CA LEU A 168 3.04 5.18 -12.41
C LEU A 168 3.62 5.32 -11.01
N ASP A 169 4.36 4.31 -10.54
CA ASP A 169 5.13 4.34 -9.30
C ASP A 169 6.62 4.51 -9.60
N CYS A 170 7.16 5.66 -9.20
CA CYS A 170 8.58 5.92 -9.18
C CYS A 170 9.13 6.07 -7.76
N ASN A 171 10.14 5.26 -7.46
CA ASN A 171 11.02 5.48 -6.33
C ASN A 171 12.44 5.79 -6.80
N ALA A 172 12.84 7.06 -6.72
CA ALA A 172 14.19 7.53 -7.00
C ALA A 172 15.04 7.69 -5.72
N GLY A 173 14.69 6.96 -4.67
CA GLY A 173 15.46 6.89 -3.44
C GLY A 173 16.77 6.10 -3.60
N ASP A 174 17.85 6.63 -3.05
CA ASP A 174 19.15 5.96 -2.94
C ASP A 174 19.53 5.78 -1.46
N HIS A 175 19.57 4.53 -1.02
CA HIS A 175 19.96 4.11 0.33
C HIS A 175 21.47 3.98 0.55
N GLY A 176 22.28 4.09 -0.51
CA GLY A 176 23.74 3.97 -0.46
C GLY A 176 24.30 2.54 -0.35
N TYR A 177 23.44 1.53 -0.15
CA TYR A 177 23.82 0.12 -0.32
C TYR A 177 23.90 -0.29 -1.79
N PRO A 178 24.73 -1.31 -2.15
CA PRO A 178 24.73 -1.88 -3.49
C PRO A 178 23.38 -2.48 -3.90
N PHE A 179 22.70 -3.13 -2.95
CA PHE A 179 21.39 -3.74 -3.12
C PHE A 179 20.69 -3.87 -1.76
N ALA A 180 19.45 -3.39 -1.67
CA ALA A 180 18.55 -3.58 -0.54
C ALA A 180 17.10 -3.47 -1.02
N THR A 181 16.16 -4.00 -0.24
CA THR A 181 14.72 -3.90 -0.53
C THR A 181 14.04 -2.98 0.48
N ASN A 182 13.09 -2.16 0.04
CA ASN A 182 12.39 -1.20 0.90
C ASN A 182 11.25 -1.81 1.72
N PHE A 183 10.89 -3.06 1.42
CA PHE A 183 9.93 -3.89 2.15
C PHE A 183 10.42 -5.33 2.21
N ASN A 184 9.55 -6.26 2.62
CA ASN A 184 9.90 -7.67 2.80
C ASN A 184 10.59 -8.23 1.54
N PRO A 185 11.88 -8.66 1.62
CA PRO A 185 12.62 -9.14 0.46
C PRO A 185 11.93 -10.28 -0.28
N GLU A 186 11.22 -11.13 0.45
CA GLU A 186 10.48 -12.25 -0.12
C GLU A 186 9.35 -11.79 -1.05
N ILE A 187 8.58 -10.78 -0.62
CA ILE A 187 7.49 -10.22 -1.43
C ILE A 187 8.08 -9.55 -2.67
N ASN A 188 9.08 -8.69 -2.49
CA ASN A 188 9.66 -7.94 -3.60
C ASN A 188 10.26 -8.85 -4.68
N ILE A 189 11.05 -9.85 -4.27
CA ILE A 189 11.69 -10.78 -5.21
C ILE A 189 10.62 -11.56 -5.99
N ARG A 190 9.52 -11.93 -5.32
CA ARG A 190 8.40 -12.62 -5.96
C ARG A 190 7.65 -11.73 -6.94
N GLU A 191 7.42 -10.46 -6.63
CA GLU A 191 6.78 -9.50 -7.56
C GLU A 191 7.60 -9.36 -8.85
N VAL A 192 8.92 -9.17 -8.73
CA VAL A 192 9.80 -8.99 -9.90
C VAL A 192 9.85 -10.22 -10.80
N ASN A 193 9.76 -11.41 -10.21
CA ASN A 193 9.77 -12.68 -10.94
C ASN A 193 8.38 -13.14 -11.40
N SER A 194 7.31 -12.45 -10.98
CA SER A 194 5.94 -12.78 -11.40
C SER A 194 5.67 -12.27 -12.80
N LYS A 195 4.76 -12.94 -13.50
CA LYS A 195 4.26 -12.45 -14.79
C LYS A 195 3.63 -11.08 -14.62
N GLY A 196 3.91 -10.17 -15.54
CA GLY A 196 3.13 -8.95 -15.67
C GLY A 196 1.70 -9.29 -16.07
N ARG A 197 0.74 -8.47 -15.66
CA ARG A 197 -0.67 -8.62 -16.03
C ARG A 197 -1.31 -7.24 -16.07
N TYR A 198 -2.12 -6.98 -17.08
CA TYR A 198 -2.90 -5.75 -17.19
C TYR A 198 -4.26 -6.05 -17.80
N TRP A 199 -5.19 -5.10 -17.75
CA TRP A 199 -6.54 -5.30 -18.29
C TRP A 199 -6.79 -4.43 -19.52
N GLU A 200 -7.34 -5.02 -20.57
CA GLU A 200 -7.75 -4.32 -21.79
C GLU A 200 -9.00 -4.95 -22.42
N ASN A 201 -9.99 -4.11 -22.75
CA ASN A 201 -11.21 -4.47 -23.47
C ASN A 201 -11.92 -5.72 -22.92
N GLY A 202 -12.09 -5.79 -21.60
CA GLY A 202 -12.79 -6.89 -20.93
C GLY A 202 -11.95 -8.13 -20.67
N LYS A 203 -10.63 -8.09 -20.90
CA LYS A 203 -9.75 -9.25 -20.74
C LYS A 203 -8.49 -8.88 -19.95
N TRP A 204 -8.07 -9.81 -19.11
CA TRP A 204 -6.73 -9.79 -18.52
C TRP A 204 -5.72 -10.34 -19.52
N ILE A 205 -4.62 -9.61 -19.71
CA ILE A 205 -3.52 -9.96 -20.60
C ILE A 205 -2.28 -10.19 -19.72
N GLU A 206 -1.71 -11.39 -19.81
CA GLU A 206 -0.45 -11.74 -19.13
C GLU A 206 0.75 -11.46 -20.04
N THR A 207 1.89 -11.15 -19.43
CA THR A 207 3.18 -10.91 -20.08
C THR A 207 4.25 -11.75 -19.40
N GLU A 208 5.41 -11.91 -20.05
CA GLU A 208 6.60 -12.39 -19.35
C GLU A 208 7.05 -11.36 -18.29
N PRO A 209 7.75 -11.79 -17.23
CA PRO A 209 8.29 -10.88 -16.23
C PRO A 209 9.18 -9.80 -16.88
N MET A 210 8.93 -8.53 -16.56
CA MET A 210 9.67 -7.37 -17.07
C MET A 210 9.70 -7.26 -18.61
N GLU A 211 8.72 -7.83 -19.33
CA GLU A 211 8.66 -7.84 -20.79
C GLU A 211 8.53 -6.42 -21.37
N TYR A 212 7.62 -5.61 -20.81
CA TYR A 212 7.38 -4.24 -21.28
C TYR A 212 8.12 -3.24 -20.41
N LYS A 213 8.87 -2.37 -21.08
CA LYS A 213 9.62 -1.26 -20.50
C LYS A 213 9.25 0.03 -21.24
N MET A 214 9.08 1.12 -20.50
CA MET A 214 9.05 2.48 -21.02
C MET A 214 9.99 3.38 -20.21
N VAL A 215 10.42 4.50 -20.78
CA VAL A 215 11.14 5.55 -20.04
C VAL A 215 10.18 6.70 -19.83
N TRP A 216 9.79 6.99 -18.60
CA TRP A 216 8.86 8.08 -18.29
C TRP A 216 9.57 9.23 -17.59
N ASP A 217 9.30 10.47 -18.03
CA ASP A 217 9.83 11.68 -17.38
C ASP A 217 8.98 12.06 -16.15
N TYR A 218 9.38 11.60 -14.98
CA TYR A 218 8.66 11.86 -13.73
C TYR A 218 8.87 13.31 -13.24
N PRO A 219 7.79 14.09 -12.99
CA PRO A 219 7.90 15.42 -12.43
C PRO A 219 8.78 15.47 -11.17
N GLU A 220 9.70 16.44 -11.13
CA GLU A 220 10.73 16.65 -10.09
C GLU A 220 11.77 15.53 -9.89
N ILE A 221 11.72 14.46 -10.68
CA ILE A 221 12.67 13.34 -10.61
C ILE A 221 13.48 13.20 -11.90
N GLY A 222 12.83 13.35 -13.06
CA GLY A 222 13.41 13.12 -14.37
C GLY A 222 13.12 11.71 -14.94
N PRO A 223 13.74 11.37 -16.09
CA PRO A 223 13.51 10.11 -16.79
C PRO A 223 13.91 8.88 -15.97
N LYS A 224 13.02 7.89 -15.90
CA LYS A 224 13.29 6.58 -15.27
C LYS A 224 12.72 5.42 -16.09
N ASP A 225 13.48 4.33 -16.10
CA ASP A 225 13.05 3.04 -16.62
C ASP A 225 11.90 2.50 -15.77
N SER A 226 10.76 2.25 -16.41
CA SER A 226 9.51 1.80 -15.78
C SER A 226 9.03 0.55 -16.49
N TYR A 227 8.73 -0.49 -15.72
CA TYR A 227 8.34 -1.79 -16.22
C TYR A 227 6.89 -2.06 -15.92
N LEU A 228 6.20 -2.78 -16.80
CA LEU A 228 4.81 -3.18 -16.57
C LEU A 228 4.76 -4.34 -15.56
N LEU A 229 3.95 -4.19 -14.52
CA LEU A 229 3.66 -5.24 -13.55
C LEU A 229 2.15 -5.37 -13.37
N TYR A 230 1.75 -6.46 -12.73
CA TYR A 230 0.42 -6.59 -12.17
C TYR A 230 0.35 -5.85 -10.83
N HIS A 231 -0.73 -5.11 -10.58
CA HIS A 231 -0.99 -4.51 -9.27
C HIS A 231 -2.45 -4.66 -8.83
N GLU A 232 -2.69 -4.69 -7.52
CA GLU A 232 -3.98 -5.09 -6.95
C GLU A 232 -5.15 -4.15 -7.28
N GLU A 233 -4.97 -2.83 -7.30
CA GLU A 233 -6.06 -1.89 -7.61
C GLU A 233 -6.60 -2.04 -9.02
N GLU A 234 -5.86 -2.68 -9.93
CA GLU A 234 -6.40 -2.98 -11.26
C GLU A 234 -7.67 -3.84 -11.14
N GLU A 235 -7.74 -4.79 -10.19
CA GLU A 235 -8.91 -5.66 -10.00
C GLU A 235 -10.17 -4.91 -9.53
N SER A 236 -10.01 -3.89 -8.70
CA SER A 236 -11.12 -3.09 -8.20
C SER A 236 -11.51 -1.99 -9.20
N LEU A 237 -10.53 -1.29 -9.78
CA LEU A 237 -10.76 -0.20 -10.72
C LEU A 237 -11.47 -0.66 -12.01
N VAL A 238 -11.15 -1.85 -12.54
CA VAL A 238 -11.87 -2.41 -13.71
C VAL A 238 -13.36 -2.64 -13.45
N LYS A 239 -13.76 -2.82 -12.18
CA LYS A 239 -15.17 -3.00 -11.80
C LYS A 239 -15.89 -1.67 -11.58
N HIS A 240 -15.17 -0.62 -11.19
CA HIS A 240 -15.77 0.59 -10.64
C HIS A 240 -15.60 1.85 -11.49
N ILE A 241 -14.58 1.90 -12.36
CA ILE A 241 -14.40 3.00 -13.31
C ILE A 241 -15.27 2.81 -14.55
N LYS A 242 -16.04 3.84 -14.89
CA LYS A 242 -17.00 3.81 -16.00
C LYS A 242 -16.31 4.09 -17.33
N GLY A 243 -16.58 3.25 -18.32
CA GLY A 243 -16.08 3.41 -19.69
C GLY A 243 -14.64 2.95 -19.90
N LEU A 244 -14.02 2.33 -18.88
CA LEU A 244 -12.63 1.90 -18.94
C LEU A 244 -12.42 0.91 -20.09
N LYS A 245 -11.38 1.17 -20.89
CA LYS A 245 -10.94 0.31 -22.01
C LYS A 245 -9.60 -0.33 -21.73
N ARG A 246 -8.71 0.33 -20.97
CA ARG A 246 -7.44 -0.23 -20.51
C ARG A 246 -7.01 0.36 -19.18
N ILE A 247 -6.40 -0.47 -18.34
CA ILE A 247 -5.61 -0.05 -17.19
C ILE A 247 -4.29 -0.81 -17.21
N ARG A 248 -3.20 -0.16 -16.80
CA ARG A 248 -1.86 -0.75 -16.62
C ARG A 248 -1.20 -0.13 -15.39
N PHE A 249 -0.31 -0.89 -14.75
CA PHE A 249 0.56 -0.42 -13.69
C PHE A 249 2.03 -0.49 -14.11
N TRP A 250 2.78 0.58 -13.82
CA TRP A 250 4.18 0.71 -14.16
C TRP A 250 5.00 1.09 -12.93
N MET A 251 6.09 0.36 -12.70
CA MET A 251 6.98 0.59 -11.57
C MET A 251 8.42 0.81 -12.03
N THR A 252 9.13 1.74 -11.38
CA THR A 252 10.53 1.97 -11.71
C THR A 252 11.45 0.90 -11.13
N PHE A 253 12.32 0.36 -11.98
CA PHE A 253 13.43 -0.49 -11.55
C PHE A 253 14.73 -0.02 -12.19
N SER A 254 15.76 0.19 -11.36
CA SER A 254 17.08 0.52 -11.89
C SER A 254 17.74 -0.70 -12.53
N GLN A 255 18.56 -0.49 -13.55
CA GLN A 255 19.34 -1.57 -14.16
C GLN A 255 20.25 -2.29 -13.15
N SER A 256 20.79 -1.55 -12.17
CA SER A 256 21.58 -2.14 -11.07
C SER A 256 20.74 -3.12 -10.26
N TYR A 257 19.53 -2.71 -9.90
CA TYR A 257 18.58 -3.52 -9.13
C TYR A 257 18.24 -4.83 -9.84
N LEU A 258 17.82 -4.75 -11.10
CA LEU A 258 17.49 -5.91 -11.93
C LEU A 258 18.69 -6.84 -12.13
N THR A 259 19.89 -6.28 -12.24
CA THR A 259 21.13 -7.09 -12.37
C THR A 259 21.38 -7.90 -11.10
N HIS A 260 21.24 -7.31 -9.91
CA HIS A 260 21.41 -8.05 -8.65
C HIS A 260 20.38 -9.16 -8.51
N LEU A 261 19.10 -8.88 -8.79
CA LEU A 261 18.04 -9.89 -8.73
C LEU A 261 18.29 -11.04 -9.70
N LYS A 262 18.69 -10.74 -10.94
CA LYS A 262 19.06 -11.76 -11.92
C LYS A 262 20.21 -12.64 -11.44
N VAL A 263 21.21 -12.07 -10.76
CA VAL A 263 22.32 -12.85 -10.20
C VAL A 263 21.82 -13.78 -9.09
N LEU A 264 21.03 -13.25 -8.14
CA LEU A 264 20.45 -14.04 -7.04
C LEU A 264 19.57 -15.19 -7.57
N ASP A 265 18.78 -14.91 -8.59
CA ASP A 265 17.88 -15.87 -9.22
C ASP A 265 18.64 -16.98 -9.95
N ASN A 266 19.62 -16.62 -10.78
CA ASN A 266 20.44 -17.57 -11.54
C ASN A 266 21.19 -18.60 -10.66
N ILE A 267 21.52 -18.24 -9.41
CA ILE A 267 22.18 -19.14 -8.47
C ILE A 267 21.20 -19.81 -7.48
N GLY A 268 19.89 -19.59 -7.64
CA GLY A 268 18.84 -20.22 -6.87
C GLY A 268 18.64 -19.64 -5.46
N LEU A 269 19.14 -18.44 -5.16
CA LEU A 269 18.97 -17.79 -3.85
C LEU A 269 17.57 -17.18 -3.66
N THR A 270 16.76 -17.10 -4.71
CA THR A 270 15.36 -16.64 -4.69
C THR A 270 14.36 -17.77 -4.39
N ARG A 271 14.83 -19.02 -4.27
CA ARG A 271 13.97 -20.19 -4.06
C ARG A 271 13.34 -20.22 -2.67
N ILE A 272 12.07 -20.65 -2.64
CA ILE A 272 11.26 -20.84 -1.42
C ILE A 272 11.26 -22.30 -0.94
N ASP A 273 11.66 -23.25 -1.77
CA ASP A 273 11.72 -24.65 -1.39
C ASP A 273 13.01 -24.96 -0.62
N PRO A 274 12.95 -25.84 0.40
CA PRO A 274 14.10 -26.12 1.25
C PRO A 274 15.15 -26.96 0.51
N ILE A 275 16.42 -26.59 0.68
CA ILE A 275 17.59 -27.35 0.24
C ILE A 275 18.36 -27.91 1.45
N GLU A 276 19.20 -28.92 1.23
CA GLU A 276 20.11 -29.45 2.25
C GLU A 276 21.48 -28.77 2.15
N VAL A 277 21.95 -28.22 3.27
CA VAL A 277 23.28 -27.62 3.42
C VAL A 277 23.91 -28.22 4.68
N ASP A 278 24.94 -29.05 4.50
CA ASP A 278 25.64 -29.75 5.60
C ASP A 278 24.70 -30.46 6.58
N GLY A 279 23.65 -31.12 6.06
CA GLY A 279 22.65 -31.84 6.84
C GLY A 279 21.54 -30.97 7.45
N CYS A 280 21.57 -29.65 7.27
CA CYS A 280 20.53 -28.72 7.70
C CYS A 280 19.59 -28.38 6.54
N LYS A 281 18.27 -28.32 6.81
CA LYS A 281 17.29 -27.80 5.85
C LYS A 281 17.29 -26.28 5.89
N VAL A 282 17.56 -25.66 4.75
CA VAL A 282 17.64 -24.20 4.60
C VAL A 282 16.77 -23.77 3.43
N VAL A 283 15.97 -22.73 3.60
CA VAL A 283 15.27 -22.05 2.49
C VAL A 283 16.19 -20.94 1.99
N PRO A 284 16.68 -20.97 0.74
CA PRO A 284 17.66 -20.00 0.24
C PRO A 284 17.21 -18.53 0.41
N LEU A 285 15.94 -18.24 0.12
CA LEU A 285 15.39 -16.90 0.27
C LEU A 285 15.43 -16.38 1.72
N HIS A 286 15.31 -17.26 2.71
CA HIS A 286 15.45 -16.88 4.12
C HIS A 286 16.88 -16.44 4.45
N VAL A 287 17.89 -17.01 3.78
CA VAL A 287 19.29 -16.60 3.94
C VAL A 287 19.50 -15.21 3.34
N VAL A 288 18.98 -14.95 2.13
CA VAL A 288 19.01 -13.62 1.52
C VAL A 288 18.37 -12.59 2.44
N LYS A 289 17.16 -12.88 2.93
CA LYS A 289 16.44 -12.02 3.87
C LYS A 289 17.23 -11.71 5.15
N ALA A 290 17.97 -12.69 5.68
CA ALA A 290 18.80 -12.50 6.86
C ALA A 290 20.08 -11.70 6.61
N LEU A 291 20.58 -11.66 5.36
CA LEU A 291 21.79 -10.93 4.96
C LEU A 291 21.51 -9.49 4.52
N LEU A 292 20.33 -9.24 3.94
CA LEU A 292 19.93 -7.89 3.54
C LEU A 292 19.74 -6.99 4.77
N PRO A 293 20.01 -5.68 4.65
CA PRO A 293 19.74 -4.74 5.74
C PRO A 293 18.24 -4.73 6.07
N ASP A 294 17.91 -4.57 7.36
CA ASP A 294 16.52 -4.39 7.78
C ASP A 294 15.94 -3.14 7.07
N PRO A 295 14.81 -3.25 6.35
CA PRO A 295 14.20 -2.10 5.67
C PRO A 295 13.97 -0.90 6.59
N ALA A 296 13.67 -1.12 7.88
CA ALA A 296 13.50 -0.03 8.85
C ALA A 296 14.79 0.77 9.08
N SER A 297 15.97 0.12 8.92
CA SER A 297 17.28 0.76 9.07
C SER A 297 17.69 1.62 7.87
N LEU A 298 16.95 1.55 6.75
CA LEU A 298 17.25 2.32 5.54
C LEU A 298 16.79 3.78 5.65
N GLY A 299 15.76 4.05 6.45
CA GLY A 299 15.20 5.39 6.70
C GLY A 299 16.22 6.53 6.82
N PRO A 300 17.19 6.48 7.77
CA PRO A 300 18.17 7.56 7.96
C PRO A 300 19.17 7.72 6.81
N ARG A 301 19.27 6.74 5.91
CA ARG A 301 20.27 6.70 4.83
C ARG A 301 19.69 7.17 3.51
N THR A 302 18.43 6.81 3.23
CA THR A 302 17.81 7.02 1.93
C THR A 302 17.66 8.51 1.62
N LYS A 303 18.14 8.90 0.43
CA LYS A 303 18.00 10.26 -0.12
C LYS A 303 17.28 10.22 -1.45
N GLY A 304 16.60 11.30 -1.79
CA GLY A 304 15.85 11.41 -3.04
C GLY A 304 14.35 11.41 -2.79
N LYS A 305 13.59 11.24 -3.87
CA LYS A 305 12.14 11.42 -3.89
C LYS A 305 11.43 10.20 -4.46
N THR A 306 10.15 10.07 -4.15
CA THR A 306 9.20 9.23 -4.87
C THR A 306 8.21 10.11 -5.64
N ASN A 307 7.67 9.59 -6.74
CA ASN A 307 6.56 10.16 -7.48
C ASN A 307 5.60 9.04 -7.84
N ILE A 308 4.39 9.08 -7.28
CA ILE A 308 3.35 8.07 -7.53
C ILE A 308 2.09 8.78 -8.00
N GLY A 309 1.50 8.30 -9.09
CA GLY A 309 0.31 8.93 -9.65
C GLY A 309 -0.38 8.14 -10.76
N VAL A 310 -1.43 8.75 -11.31
CA VAL A 310 -2.27 8.15 -12.35
C VAL A 310 -2.42 9.10 -13.53
N VAL A 311 -2.17 8.60 -14.73
CA VAL A 311 -2.49 9.28 -15.99
C VAL A 311 -3.82 8.73 -16.47
N CYS A 312 -4.84 9.59 -16.48
CA CYS A 312 -6.17 9.27 -16.98
C CYS A 312 -6.38 9.94 -18.34
N GLU A 313 -6.85 9.17 -19.32
CA GLU A 313 -7.34 9.68 -20.61
C GLU A 313 -8.79 9.27 -20.81
N GLY A 314 -9.60 10.18 -21.32
CA GLY A 314 -11.02 9.95 -21.50
C GLY A 314 -11.72 11.07 -22.26
N ILE A 315 -13.02 11.20 -22.03
CA ILE A 315 -13.87 12.20 -22.66
C ILE A 315 -14.44 13.17 -21.62
N LYS A 316 -14.41 14.46 -21.95
CA LYS A 316 -15.13 15.51 -21.23
C LYS A 316 -15.82 16.44 -22.23
N ASP A 317 -17.12 16.66 -22.07
CA ASP A 317 -17.93 17.52 -22.94
C ASP A 317 -17.76 17.18 -24.44
N GLY A 318 -17.68 15.88 -24.74
CA GLY A 318 -17.49 15.34 -26.09
C GLY A 318 -16.08 15.48 -26.69
N LYS A 319 -15.09 15.93 -25.91
CA LYS A 319 -13.69 16.09 -26.35
C LYS A 319 -12.74 15.17 -25.58
N ARG A 320 -11.67 14.72 -26.23
CA ARG A 320 -10.57 14.01 -25.57
C ARG A 320 -9.93 14.92 -24.53
N ARG A 321 -9.62 14.34 -23.37
CA ARG A 321 -8.93 15.00 -22.27
C ARG A 321 -7.93 14.04 -21.66
N LYS A 322 -6.82 14.56 -21.13
CA LYS A 322 -5.77 13.76 -20.48
C LYS A 322 -5.24 14.51 -19.27
N VAL A 323 -5.22 13.86 -18.12
CA VAL A 323 -4.81 14.45 -16.84
C VAL A 323 -3.86 13.49 -16.13
N TYR A 324 -2.80 14.04 -15.55
CA TYR A 324 -1.89 13.33 -14.67
C TYR A 324 -2.03 13.87 -13.24
N ILE A 325 -2.48 13.01 -12.32
CA ILE A 325 -2.60 13.32 -10.89
C ILE A 325 -1.53 12.56 -10.14
N TYR A 326 -0.69 13.24 -9.36
CA TYR A 326 0.44 12.60 -8.68
C TYR A 326 0.80 13.28 -7.36
N ASN A 327 1.48 12.53 -6.49
CA ASN A 327 2.17 13.03 -5.30
C ASN A 327 3.68 12.94 -5.48
N ILE A 328 4.41 13.84 -4.83
CA ILE A 328 5.85 13.75 -4.64
C ILE A 328 6.13 13.66 -3.14
N CYS A 329 6.96 12.69 -2.73
CA CYS A 329 7.41 12.53 -1.34
C CYS A 329 8.94 12.57 -1.28
N ASP A 330 9.51 13.24 -0.28
CA ASP A 330 10.96 13.28 -0.04
C ASP A 330 11.35 12.36 1.12
N HIS A 331 12.29 11.45 0.88
CA HIS A 331 12.69 10.42 1.86
C HIS A 331 13.23 11.03 3.16
N GLN A 332 13.93 12.15 3.08
CA GLN A 332 14.56 12.77 4.24
C GLN A 332 13.54 13.52 5.09
N GLU A 333 12.56 14.19 4.46
CA GLU A 333 11.47 14.83 5.21
C GLU A 333 10.53 13.79 5.85
N ALA A 334 10.22 12.69 5.16
CA ALA A 334 9.47 11.57 5.74
C ALA A 334 10.18 10.99 6.98
N TYR A 335 11.49 10.74 6.88
CA TYR A 335 12.28 10.22 8.00
C TYR A 335 12.34 11.20 9.16
N LYS A 336 12.54 12.49 8.85
CA LYS A 336 12.57 13.56 9.85
C LYS A 336 11.24 13.71 10.58
N GLU A 337 10.10 13.43 9.95
CA GLU A 337 8.79 13.51 10.60
C GLU A 337 8.51 12.26 11.45
N VAL A 338 8.59 11.06 10.89
CA VAL A 338 8.05 9.83 11.49
C VAL A 338 9.01 8.64 11.48
N TYR A 339 10.32 8.91 11.40
CA TYR A 339 11.39 7.90 11.45
C TYR A 339 11.25 6.79 10.40
N SER A 340 10.68 7.11 9.24
CA SER A 340 10.40 6.14 8.16
C SER A 340 10.70 6.72 6.77
N GLN A 341 11.09 5.86 5.83
CA GLN A 341 11.31 6.21 4.42
C GLN A 341 9.99 6.38 3.64
N CYS A 342 10.03 6.97 2.43
CA CYS A 342 8.82 7.35 1.71
C CYS A 342 7.88 6.19 1.37
N VAL A 343 8.35 4.98 1.04
CA VAL A 343 7.46 3.83 0.76
C VAL A 343 6.57 3.52 1.97
N SER A 344 7.11 3.53 3.19
CA SER A 344 6.28 3.37 4.39
C SER A 344 5.41 4.59 4.69
N TYR A 345 5.92 5.78 4.37
CA TYR A 345 5.21 7.04 4.57
C TYR A 345 3.97 7.16 3.68
N THR A 346 4.15 6.91 2.38
CA THR A 346 3.11 6.98 1.36
C THR A 346 2.04 5.93 1.58
N THR A 347 2.35 4.76 2.15
CA THR A 347 1.32 3.77 2.56
C THR A 347 0.67 4.12 3.90
N GLY A 348 1.44 4.57 4.90
CA GLY A 348 0.95 4.77 6.26
C GLY A 348 0.09 6.02 6.45
N VAL A 349 0.37 7.12 5.73
CA VAL A 349 -0.47 8.33 5.81
C VAL A 349 -1.89 8.06 5.30
N PRO A 350 -2.10 7.47 4.11
CA PRO A 350 -3.43 7.09 3.63
C PRO A 350 -4.17 6.11 4.53
N ALA A 351 -3.48 5.16 5.17
CA ALA A 351 -4.12 4.24 6.10
C ALA A 351 -4.72 4.99 7.31
N MET A 352 -3.98 5.96 7.85
CA MET A 352 -4.49 6.86 8.89
C MET A 352 -5.65 7.73 8.36
N ILE A 353 -5.57 8.26 7.14
CA ILE A 353 -6.66 9.06 6.55
C ILE A 353 -7.92 8.20 6.36
N GLY A 354 -7.81 6.98 5.84
CA GLY A 354 -8.92 6.04 5.69
C GLY A 354 -9.58 5.75 7.03
N ALA A 355 -8.78 5.48 8.07
CA ALA A 355 -9.27 5.31 9.43
C ALA A 355 -10.00 6.56 9.95
N LYS A 356 -9.46 7.76 9.67
CA LYS A 356 -10.10 9.03 10.00
C LYS A 356 -11.43 9.21 9.27
N MET A 357 -11.52 8.88 7.98
CA MET A 357 -12.76 8.93 7.22
C MET A 357 -13.86 8.03 7.82
N MET A 358 -13.48 6.83 8.26
CA MET A 358 -14.38 5.86 8.89
C MET A 358 -14.86 6.31 10.27
N LEU A 359 -13.95 6.80 11.12
CA LEU A 359 -14.28 7.25 12.48
C LEU A 359 -15.10 8.55 12.48
N GLU A 360 -14.86 9.45 11.52
CA GLU A 360 -15.65 10.67 11.33
C GLU A 360 -16.97 10.41 10.56
N LYS A 361 -17.21 9.16 10.14
CA LYS A 361 -18.37 8.73 9.35
C LYS A 361 -18.55 9.49 8.03
N LYS A 362 -17.47 10.08 7.51
CA LYS A 362 -17.43 10.66 6.15
C LYS A 362 -17.46 9.55 5.11
N TRP A 363 -16.74 8.46 5.36
CA TRP A 363 -16.85 7.21 4.61
C TRP A 363 -17.39 6.14 5.55
N TYR A 364 -18.68 5.89 5.49
CA TYR A 364 -19.27 4.81 6.28
C TYR A 364 -20.46 4.16 5.61
N ARG A 365 -20.35 2.86 5.39
CA ARG A 365 -21.46 2.00 4.98
C ARG A 365 -21.13 0.55 5.37
N PRO A 366 -22.03 -0.19 6.05
CA PRO A 366 -21.80 -1.60 6.34
C PRO A 366 -21.52 -2.43 5.08
N GLY A 367 -20.65 -3.41 5.21
CA GLY A 367 -20.10 -4.21 4.11
C GLY A 367 -18.63 -3.92 3.82
N VAL A 368 -18.11 -4.56 2.78
CA VAL A 368 -16.70 -4.45 2.36
C VAL A 368 -16.60 -3.59 1.10
N TRP A 369 -15.65 -2.65 1.08
CA TRP A 369 -15.53 -1.60 0.06
C TRP A 369 -14.08 -1.29 -0.31
N ASN A 370 -13.86 -1.00 -1.59
CA ASN A 370 -12.63 -0.36 -2.07
C ASN A 370 -12.76 1.17 -2.06
N MET A 371 -11.62 1.83 -2.15
CA MET A 371 -11.43 3.27 -1.92
C MET A 371 -12.19 4.13 -2.95
N GLU A 372 -12.19 3.76 -4.23
CA GLU A 372 -12.84 4.49 -5.33
C GLU A 372 -14.38 4.47 -5.27
N GLN A 373 -14.95 3.70 -4.35
CA GLN A 373 -16.40 3.59 -4.17
C GLN A 373 -16.97 4.68 -3.24
N PHE A 374 -16.12 5.49 -2.62
CA PHE A 374 -16.49 6.62 -1.78
C PHE A 374 -16.21 7.97 -2.44
N ASP A 375 -16.75 9.05 -1.86
CA ASP A 375 -16.48 10.41 -2.32
C ASP A 375 -15.00 10.76 -2.09
N PRO A 376 -14.21 11.05 -3.14
CA PRO A 376 -12.77 11.30 -3.00
C PRO A 376 -12.43 12.64 -2.34
N ASP A 377 -13.32 13.63 -2.39
CA ASP A 377 -13.02 15.02 -2.00
C ASP A 377 -12.48 15.16 -0.56
N PRO A 378 -13.13 14.61 0.49
CA PRO A 378 -12.61 14.73 1.85
C PRO A 378 -11.27 14.02 2.06
N PHE A 379 -10.99 12.96 1.30
CA PHE A 379 -9.71 12.25 1.35
C PHE A 379 -8.60 13.08 0.70
N MET A 380 -8.88 13.68 -0.46
CA MET A 380 -7.98 14.59 -1.17
C MET A 380 -7.62 15.83 -0.34
N GLU A 381 -8.58 16.37 0.43
CA GLU A 381 -8.28 17.45 1.39
C GLU A 381 -7.32 17.01 2.50
N GLU A 382 -7.52 15.82 3.08
CA GLU A 382 -6.65 15.32 4.14
C GLU A 382 -5.26 14.96 3.61
N LEU A 383 -5.11 14.46 2.38
CA LEU A 383 -3.79 14.22 1.78
C LEU A 383 -2.90 15.48 1.85
N ASN A 384 -3.45 16.64 1.46
CA ASN A 384 -2.74 17.93 1.54
C ASN A 384 -2.39 18.31 2.98
N ARG A 385 -3.28 18.06 3.95
CA ARG A 385 -3.05 18.43 5.37
C ARG A 385 -2.07 17.50 6.06
N GLN A 386 -2.00 16.25 5.65
CA GLN A 386 -1.31 15.17 6.39
C GLN A 386 0.08 14.84 5.82
N GLY A 387 0.57 15.64 4.87
CA GLY A 387 1.96 15.56 4.37
C GLY A 387 2.12 14.87 3.02
N LEU A 388 1.03 14.59 2.30
CA LEU A 388 1.05 14.05 0.93
C LEU A 388 0.34 15.01 -0.03
N PRO A 389 0.85 16.23 -0.25
CA PRO A 389 0.25 17.15 -1.20
C PRO A 389 0.26 16.57 -2.62
N TRP A 390 -0.81 16.77 -3.36
CA TRP A 390 -0.96 16.24 -4.72
C TRP A 390 -1.05 17.35 -5.75
N HIS A 391 -0.72 16.99 -6.98
CA HIS A 391 -0.70 17.88 -8.13
C HIS A 391 -1.58 17.34 -9.25
N VAL A 392 -2.15 18.24 -10.03
CA VAL A 392 -2.88 17.92 -11.26
C VAL A 392 -2.18 18.62 -12.40
N MET A 393 -1.77 17.85 -13.40
CA MET A 393 -1.21 18.33 -14.65
C MET A 393 -2.19 18.00 -15.78
N GLU A 394 -2.74 19.03 -16.40
CA GLU A 394 -3.47 18.88 -17.66
C GLU A 394 -2.45 18.60 -18.77
N MET A 395 -2.70 17.57 -19.58
CA MET A 395 -1.83 17.17 -20.69
C MET A 395 -2.58 17.33 -22.01
N ASP A 396 -1.87 17.65 -23.08
CA ASP A 396 -2.44 17.49 -24.41
C ASP A 396 -2.75 15.99 -24.64
N PRO A 397 -3.95 15.61 -25.11
CA PRO A 397 -4.28 14.21 -25.40
C PRO A 397 -3.32 13.50 -26.36
N ASP A 398 -2.60 14.25 -27.20
CA ASP A 398 -1.61 13.70 -28.14
C ASP A 398 -0.18 13.74 -27.58
N GLU A 399 0.03 14.35 -26.41
CA GLU A 399 1.33 14.38 -25.73
C GLU A 399 1.55 13.13 -24.86
N THR A 400 2.80 12.70 -24.80
CA THR A 400 3.28 11.70 -23.84
C THR A 400 4.53 12.23 -23.14
N ARG A 401 4.72 11.83 -21.88
CA ARG A 401 6.00 12.03 -21.16
C ARG A 401 6.91 10.82 -21.26
N GLU A 402 6.51 9.83 -22.06
CA GLU A 402 7.39 8.74 -22.49
C GLU A 402 8.49 9.32 -23.39
N ILE A 403 9.74 8.99 -23.09
CA ILE A 403 10.92 9.42 -23.82
C ILE A 403 11.45 8.23 -24.63
N GLU A 404 11.76 8.47 -25.90
CA GLU A 404 12.39 7.49 -26.81
C GLU A 404 13.84 7.13 -26.44
#